data_AF-A0A8C6X0Q1-F1
#
_entry.id   AF-A0A8C6X0Q1-F1
#
_cell.length_a   1.000
_cell.length_b   1.000
_cell.length_c   1.000
_cell.angle_alpha   90.00
_cell.angle_beta   90.00
_cell.angle_gamma   90.00
#
_symmetry.space_group_name_H-M   'P 1'
#
loop_
_entity.id
_entity.type
_entity.pdbx_description
1 polymer ?
#
loop_
_entity_poly.entity_id
_entity_poly.type
_entity_poly.pdbx_seq_one_letter_code
_entity_poly.pdbx_strand_id
1 'polypeptide(L)'
;MFGIVVMVTETELSWGIYSKDSSYSFALKCLISLSTAILLGLIIMYHAREIQLFMVDNGADDWRIAMTFERIFFIALELLVCAIHPIPGQYFFTWTTRLAFTYATSEASTDVDITLSIPMFLRLYLIGRVMLLHSKLFTDASSRSIGALNKINFNTRFVMKTLMTICPGTVLLVFSISSWIIAAWTVRVCERYHDKQDVTSNFLGAMWLISITFLSIGYGDMVPHTYCGKGVCLLTGIMGAGCTALVVAVVARKLELTKAEKHVHNFMMDTQLTKRVKNSAANVLRETWLIYKHTKLVKKLDHAKVRKHQRKFLQAIHQLRSVKMEQRKLSDQANMLVDLSKTQNIMYDMVSELQERNEDLEKRISALEGKIDTLGFTLHALPGLVSQAIWRQQQQQQQQQHRALPRLPGSERALWAPTQRRKSPSTAPHTSSNSG
;
A
#
# COMPACT_ATOMS: atom_id res chain seq x y z
N MET A 1 30.49 -2.71 -11.70
CA MET A 1 31.12 -1.45 -11.27
C MET A 1 32.56 -1.38 -11.74
N PHE A 2 33.48 -2.21 -11.23
CA PHE A 2 34.90 -2.19 -11.59
C PHE A 2 35.18 -2.02 -13.10
N GLY A 3 34.68 -2.91 -13.97
CA GLY A 3 34.88 -2.78 -15.43
C GLY A 3 34.31 -1.51 -16.07
N ILE A 4 33.29 -0.86 -15.48
CA ILE A 4 32.78 0.45 -15.94
C ILE A 4 33.78 1.55 -15.56
N VAL A 5 34.28 1.52 -14.31
CA VAL A 5 35.30 2.48 -13.85
C VAL A 5 36.57 2.37 -14.69
N VAL A 6 37.05 1.14 -14.95
CA VAL A 6 38.23 0.93 -15.79
C VAL A 6 38.01 1.40 -17.23
N MET A 7 36.83 1.13 -17.81
CA MET A 7 36.46 1.65 -19.14
C MET A 7 36.48 3.19 -19.16
N VAL A 8 35.88 3.85 -18.18
CA VAL A 8 35.90 5.33 -18.08
C VAL A 8 37.33 5.85 -17.95
N THR A 9 38.17 5.24 -17.11
CA THR A 9 39.58 5.63 -16.99
C THR A 9 40.36 5.39 -18.29
N GLU A 10 40.13 4.28 -18.99
CA GLU A 10 40.80 3.99 -20.27
C GLU A 10 40.44 5.05 -21.31
N THR A 11 39.15 5.39 -21.43
CA THR A 11 38.63 6.38 -22.40
C THR A 11 39.07 7.82 -22.10
N GLU A 12 39.34 8.18 -20.84
CA GLU A 12 39.87 9.52 -20.50
C GLU A 12 41.40 9.57 -20.63
N LEU A 13 42.12 8.52 -20.20
CA LEU A 13 43.59 8.46 -20.26
C LEU A 13 44.10 8.28 -21.71
N SER A 14 43.36 7.54 -22.55
CA SER A 14 43.68 7.35 -23.98
C SER A 14 43.49 8.60 -24.85
N TRP A 15 43.05 9.70 -24.24
CA TRP A 15 42.90 11.00 -24.89
C TRP A 15 43.88 12.02 -24.32
N GLY A 16 44.03 12.06 -22.99
CA GLY A 16 44.87 13.06 -22.33
C GLY A 16 46.35 12.70 -22.12
N ILE A 17 46.72 11.40 -22.11
CA ILE A 17 48.05 10.97 -21.62
C ILE A 17 48.75 9.98 -22.55
N TYR A 18 48.05 9.01 -23.13
CA TYR A 18 48.65 8.01 -24.02
C TYR A 18 47.84 7.79 -25.29
N SER A 19 48.48 7.33 -26.37
CA SER A 19 47.77 6.87 -27.57
C SER A 19 47.18 5.47 -27.39
N LYS A 20 46.10 5.16 -28.13
CA LYS A 20 45.42 3.85 -28.11
C LYS A 20 46.32 2.66 -28.50
N ASP A 21 47.44 2.94 -29.15
CA ASP A 21 48.43 1.94 -29.57
C ASP A 21 49.40 1.55 -28.44
N SER A 22 49.36 2.26 -27.31
CA SER A 22 50.23 1.98 -26.17
C SER A 22 49.85 0.70 -25.44
N SER A 23 50.86 0.03 -24.87
CA SER A 23 50.69 -1.15 -24.02
C SER A 23 49.77 -0.88 -22.81
N TYR A 24 49.63 0.38 -22.38
CA TYR A 24 48.72 0.79 -21.31
C TYR A 24 47.24 0.68 -21.72
N SER A 25 46.85 1.14 -22.92
CA SER A 25 45.48 0.94 -23.44
C SER A 25 45.19 -0.56 -23.58
N PHE A 26 46.12 -1.33 -24.15
CA PHE A 26 45.96 -2.78 -24.29
C PHE A 26 45.78 -3.49 -22.94
N ALA A 27 46.58 -3.15 -21.92
CA ALA A 27 46.47 -3.73 -20.58
C ALA A 27 45.12 -3.40 -19.92
N LEU A 28 44.63 -2.17 -20.06
CA LEU A 28 43.32 -1.76 -19.52
C LEU A 28 42.16 -2.44 -20.24
N LYS A 29 42.21 -2.58 -21.58
CA LYS A 29 41.22 -3.35 -22.36
C LYS A 29 41.20 -4.82 -21.97
N CYS A 30 42.37 -5.47 -21.83
CA CYS A 30 42.48 -6.83 -21.31
C CYS A 30 41.86 -6.98 -19.91
N LEU A 31 42.06 -6.01 -19.03
CA LEU A 31 41.49 -5.99 -17.68
C LEU A 31 39.95 -5.82 -17.72
N ILE A 32 39.42 -4.97 -18.60
CA ILE A 32 37.98 -4.82 -18.86
C ILE A 32 37.38 -6.16 -19.33
N SER A 33 38.04 -6.84 -20.28
CA SER A 33 37.61 -8.16 -20.77
C SER A 33 37.64 -9.23 -19.69
N LEU A 34 38.72 -9.31 -18.91
CA LEU A 34 38.83 -10.24 -17.77
C LEU A 34 37.71 -9.99 -16.75
N SER A 35 37.45 -8.73 -16.40
CA SER A 35 36.36 -8.37 -15.48
C SER A 35 34.97 -8.71 -16.04
N THR A 36 34.81 -8.69 -17.37
CA THR A 36 33.58 -9.08 -18.06
C THR A 36 33.40 -10.60 -18.09
N ALA A 37 34.46 -11.36 -18.35
CA ALA A 37 34.43 -12.83 -18.28
C ALA A 37 34.06 -13.32 -16.87
N ILE A 38 34.65 -12.72 -15.83
CA ILE A 38 34.29 -13.00 -14.42
C ILE A 38 32.82 -12.64 -14.16
N LEU A 39 32.33 -11.49 -14.63
CA LEU A 39 30.93 -11.09 -14.48
C LEU A 39 29.96 -12.07 -15.13
N LEU A 40 30.23 -12.53 -16.36
CA LEU A 40 29.41 -13.51 -17.06
C LEU A 40 29.37 -14.85 -16.31
N GLY A 41 30.51 -15.33 -15.81
CA GLY A 41 30.58 -16.53 -14.96
C GLY A 41 29.75 -16.39 -13.68
N LEU A 42 29.76 -15.22 -13.04
CA LEU A 42 28.95 -14.94 -11.86
C LEU A 42 27.44 -14.86 -12.18
N ILE A 43 27.04 -14.35 -13.34
CA ILE A 43 25.62 -14.33 -13.78
C ILE A 43 25.14 -15.75 -14.06
N ILE A 44 25.94 -16.59 -14.71
CA ILE A 44 25.63 -18.02 -14.93
C ILE A 44 25.49 -18.74 -13.58
N MET A 45 26.44 -18.53 -12.66
CA MET A 45 26.38 -19.12 -11.32
C MET A 45 25.15 -18.64 -10.53
N TYR A 46 24.78 -17.36 -10.64
CA TYR A 46 23.57 -16.81 -10.02
C TYR A 46 22.31 -17.53 -10.52
N HIS A 47 22.11 -17.66 -11.83
CA HIS A 47 20.94 -18.37 -12.36
C HIS A 47 20.97 -19.88 -12.09
N ALA A 48 22.15 -20.51 -12.02
CA ALA A 48 22.28 -21.89 -11.58
C ALA A 48 21.78 -22.07 -10.13
N ARG A 49 22.09 -21.13 -9.23
CA ARG A 49 21.55 -21.13 -7.85
C ARG A 49 20.06 -20.80 -7.79
N GLU A 50 19.57 -19.90 -8.64
CA GLU A 50 18.14 -19.60 -8.77
C GLU A 50 17.34 -20.83 -9.20
N ILE A 51 17.85 -21.59 -10.18
CA ILE A 51 17.25 -22.85 -10.65
C ILE A 51 17.28 -23.93 -9.56
N GLN A 52 18.41 -24.08 -8.84
CA GLN A 52 18.50 -25.00 -7.71
C GLN A 52 17.51 -24.66 -6.59
N LEU A 53 17.32 -23.37 -6.28
CA LEU A 53 16.34 -22.95 -5.27
C LEU A 53 14.91 -23.28 -5.73
N PHE A 54 14.57 -23.01 -7.00
CA PHE A 54 13.29 -23.40 -7.57
C PHE A 54 13.06 -24.92 -7.56
N MET A 55 14.09 -25.72 -7.83
CA MET A 55 14.01 -27.19 -7.75
C MET A 55 13.71 -27.67 -6.32
N VAL A 56 14.41 -27.12 -5.31
CA VAL A 56 14.20 -27.45 -3.90
C VAL A 56 12.80 -27.03 -3.42
N ASP A 57 12.35 -25.83 -3.77
CA ASP A 57 11.02 -25.32 -3.39
C ASP A 57 9.86 -26.15 -3.98
N ASN A 58 10.08 -26.85 -5.10
CA ASN A 58 9.08 -27.68 -5.78
C ASN A 58 9.33 -29.20 -5.66
N GLY A 59 10.40 -29.64 -4.98
CA GLY A 59 10.76 -31.05 -4.85
C GLY A 59 11.08 -31.76 -6.18
N ALA A 60 11.67 -31.04 -7.15
CA ALA A 60 11.96 -31.56 -8.49
C ALA A 60 13.45 -31.86 -8.68
N ASP A 61 13.80 -33.12 -8.98
CA ASP A 61 15.19 -33.55 -9.18
C ASP A 61 15.78 -33.17 -10.56
N ASP A 62 14.93 -33.01 -11.58
CA ASP A 62 15.35 -32.69 -12.96
C ASP A 62 15.32 -31.19 -13.25
N TRP A 63 16.51 -30.56 -13.35
CA TRP A 63 16.66 -29.14 -13.68
C TRP A 63 16.03 -28.74 -15.01
N ARG A 64 15.86 -29.69 -15.93
CA ARG A 64 15.22 -29.49 -17.25
C ARG A 64 13.77 -29.03 -17.10
N ILE A 65 13.06 -29.49 -16.06
CA ILE A 65 11.67 -29.12 -15.77
C ILE A 65 11.57 -27.64 -15.36
N ALA A 66 12.59 -27.12 -14.68
CA ALA A 66 12.68 -25.71 -14.28
C ALA A 66 13.10 -24.76 -15.42
N MET A 67 13.59 -25.29 -16.55
CA MET A 67 14.18 -24.52 -17.64
C MET A 67 13.18 -24.28 -18.78
N THR A 68 12.44 -23.17 -18.70
CA THR A 68 11.50 -22.72 -19.75
C THR A 68 12.22 -21.94 -20.86
N PHE A 69 11.66 -21.94 -22.08
CA PHE A 69 12.18 -21.12 -23.19
C PHE A 69 12.23 -19.62 -22.85
N GLU A 70 11.23 -19.12 -22.12
CA GLU A 70 11.20 -17.74 -21.63
C GLU A 70 12.37 -17.44 -20.68
N ARG A 71 12.63 -18.34 -19.72
CA ARG A 71 13.78 -18.22 -18.80
C ARG A 71 15.11 -18.26 -19.56
N ILE A 72 15.28 -19.19 -20.51
CA ILE A 72 16.48 -19.26 -21.36
C ILE A 72 16.67 -17.95 -22.14
N PHE A 73 15.61 -17.42 -22.75
CA PHE A 73 15.66 -16.17 -23.51
C PHE A 73 16.11 -14.99 -22.67
N PHE A 74 15.55 -14.82 -21.46
CA PHE A 74 15.97 -13.74 -20.56
C PHE A 74 17.41 -13.91 -20.07
N ILE A 75 17.85 -15.12 -19.73
CA ILE A 75 19.25 -15.39 -19.35
C ILE A 75 20.20 -15.08 -20.53
N ALA A 76 19.85 -15.49 -21.75
CA ALA A 76 20.65 -15.23 -22.94
C ALA A 76 20.75 -13.73 -23.26
N LEU A 77 19.63 -12.99 -23.14
CA LEU A 77 19.61 -11.53 -23.29
C LEU A 77 20.46 -10.85 -22.21
N GLU A 78 20.37 -11.30 -20.97
CA GLU A 78 21.16 -10.78 -19.85
C GLU A 78 22.66 -10.96 -20.08
N LEU A 79 23.07 -12.17 -20.49
CA LEU A 79 24.45 -12.47 -20.86
C LEU A 79 24.91 -11.65 -22.07
N LEU A 80 24.08 -11.46 -23.09
CA LEU A 80 24.40 -10.63 -24.26
C LEU A 80 24.66 -9.17 -23.85
N VAL A 81 23.76 -8.56 -23.08
CA VAL A 81 23.92 -7.17 -22.59
C VAL A 81 25.15 -7.04 -21.70
N CYS A 82 25.44 -8.02 -20.85
CA CYS A 82 26.63 -8.03 -20.02
C CYS A 82 27.92 -8.39 -20.76
N ALA A 83 27.85 -9.02 -21.94
CA ALA A 83 29.01 -9.37 -22.76
C ALA A 83 29.52 -8.20 -23.61
N ILE A 84 28.74 -7.17 -23.88
CA ILE A 84 29.20 -6.00 -24.66
C ILE A 84 30.24 -5.22 -23.85
N HIS A 85 31.46 -5.12 -24.38
CA HIS A 85 32.60 -4.32 -23.87
C HIS A 85 33.56 -3.99 -25.03
N PRO A 86 34.43 -2.97 -24.90
CA PRO A 86 35.58 -2.81 -25.79
C PRO A 86 36.53 -4.01 -25.62
N ILE A 87 36.71 -4.77 -26.70
CA ILE A 87 37.58 -5.96 -26.76
C ILE A 87 39.02 -5.47 -27.06
N PRO A 88 40.08 -6.06 -26.45
CA PRO A 88 41.46 -5.73 -26.79
C PRO A 88 41.74 -5.96 -28.29
N GLY A 89 42.02 -4.87 -28.98
CA GLY A 89 42.25 -4.82 -30.42
C GLY A 89 42.18 -3.39 -30.94
N GLN A 90 42.51 -3.21 -32.22
CA GLN A 90 42.33 -1.97 -32.99
C GLN A 90 41.22 -2.23 -34.01
N TYR A 91 40.04 -1.66 -33.77
CA TYR A 91 38.89 -1.75 -34.67
C TYR A 91 38.41 -0.34 -34.99
N PHE A 92 38.68 0.12 -36.21
CA PHE A 92 38.31 1.45 -36.69
C PHE A 92 37.02 1.39 -37.50
N PHE A 93 36.15 2.39 -37.32
CA PHE A 93 34.94 2.59 -38.10
C PHE A 93 34.88 4.04 -38.60
N THR A 94 34.59 4.23 -39.88
CA THR A 94 34.42 5.55 -40.48
C THR A 94 33.05 6.11 -40.11
N TRP A 95 33.00 6.97 -39.09
CA TRP A 95 31.78 7.66 -38.70
C TRP A 95 31.57 8.87 -39.61
N THR A 96 30.50 8.85 -40.40
CA THR A 96 30.07 10.01 -41.20
C THR A 96 28.91 10.73 -40.49
N THR A 97 29.00 12.06 -40.36
CA THR A 97 27.92 12.88 -39.78
C THR A 97 27.76 14.19 -40.56
N ARG A 98 26.58 14.82 -40.45
CA ARG A 98 26.36 16.18 -40.96
C ARG A 98 26.31 17.16 -39.80
N LEU A 99 27.17 18.19 -39.86
CA LEU A 99 27.20 19.26 -38.86
C LEU A 99 25.87 20.03 -38.84
N ALA A 100 25.38 20.35 -37.64
CA ALA A 100 24.02 20.87 -37.46
C ALA A 100 23.77 22.25 -38.08
N PHE A 101 24.80 23.10 -38.18
CA PHE A 101 24.67 24.46 -38.72
C PHE A 101 25.13 24.58 -40.17
N THR A 102 26.23 23.93 -40.55
CA THR A 102 26.83 24.06 -41.89
C THR A 102 26.33 23.02 -42.89
N TYR A 103 25.62 21.97 -42.44
CA TYR A 103 25.22 20.79 -43.22
C TYR A 103 26.35 20.01 -43.92
N ALA A 104 27.59 20.46 -43.79
CA ALA A 104 28.79 19.79 -44.29
C ALA A 104 28.93 18.39 -43.70
N THR A 105 29.33 17.44 -44.55
CA THR A 105 29.73 16.10 -44.15
C THR A 105 31.08 16.16 -43.46
N SER A 106 31.12 15.76 -42.19
CA SER A 106 32.35 15.48 -41.46
C SER A 106 32.51 13.97 -41.35
N GLU A 107 33.67 13.48 -41.74
CA GLU A 107 34.04 12.06 -41.65
C GLU A 107 35.17 11.93 -40.62
N ALA A 108 34.97 11.09 -39.61
CA ALA A 108 35.97 10.82 -38.59
C ALA A 108 36.17 9.31 -38.43
N SER A 109 37.40 8.84 -38.62
CA SER A 109 37.82 7.50 -38.20
C SER A 109 37.72 7.42 -36.68
N THR A 110 36.70 6.72 -36.19
CA THR A 110 36.36 6.59 -34.77
C THR A 110 36.59 5.15 -34.32
N ASP A 111 37.10 4.95 -33.11
CA ASP A 111 37.28 3.60 -32.58
C ASP A 111 35.93 2.95 -32.24
N VAL A 112 35.73 1.70 -32.68
CA VAL A 112 34.54 0.90 -32.34
C VAL A 112 34.40 0.72 -30.82
N ASP A 113 35.51 0.78 -30.07
CA ASP A 113 35.55 0.83 -28.61
C ASP A 113 34.54 1.81 -28.00
N ILE A 114 34.38 2.98 -28.62
CA ILE A 114 33.53 4.06 -28.11
C ILE A 114 32.07 3.66 -28.19
N THR A 115 31.63 3.13 -29.33
CA THR A 115 30.27 2.62 -29.49
C THR A 115 30.00 1.42 -28.58
N LEU A 116 31.01 0.58 -28.31
CA LEU A 116 30.91 -0.55 -27.37
C LEU A 116 30.99 -0.14 -25.88
N SER A 117 31.53 1.03 -25.57
CA SER A 117 31.63 1.55 -24.19
C SER A 117 30.27 1.99 -23.63
N ILE A 118 29.40 2.58 -24.46
CA ILE A 118 28.12 3.15 -24.02
C ILE A 118 27.16 2.07 -23.49
N PRO A 119 26.96 0.92 -24.16
CA PRO A 119 26.16 -0.19 -23.62
C PRO A 119 26.68 -0.77 -22.30
N MET A 120 27.94 -0.55 -21.91
CA MET A 120 28.43 -1.03 -20.61
C MET A 120 27.69 -0.38 -19.43
N PHE A 121 27.11 0.82 -19.60
CA PHE A 121 26.25 1.41 -18.56
C PHE A 121 24.92 0.68 -18.38
N LEU A 122 24.45 -0.12 -19.35
CA LEU A 122 23.27 -0.96 -19.15
C LEU A 122 23.49 -1.91 -17.96
N ARG A 123 24.73 -2.38 -17.74
CA ARG A 123 25.12 -3.23 -16.59
C ARG A 123 24.81 -2.61 -15.22
N LEU A 124 24.47 -1.32 -15.13
CA LEU A 124 23.99 -0.69 -13.90
C LEU A 124 22.65 -1.29 -13.40
N TYR A 125 21.85 -1.97 -14.24
CA TYR A 125 20.63 -2.68 -13.79
C TYR A 125 20.94 -3.68 -12.67
N LEU A 126 22.14 -4.26 -12.64
CA LEU A 126 22.60 -5.20 -11.62
C LEU A 126 22.62 -4.59 -10.20
N ILE A 127 22.76 -3.27 -10.07
CA ILE A 127 22.65 -2.58 -8.77
C ILE A 127 21.26 -2.83 -8.16
N GLY A 128 20.21 -2.77 -8.97
CA GLY A 128 18.84 -3.04 -8.53
C GLY A 128 18.64 -4.47 -8.02
N ARG A 129 19.31 -5.46 -8.64
CA ARG A 129 19.29 -6.85 -8.19
C ARG A 129 20.06 -7.03 -6.87
N VAL A 130 21.25 -6.45 -6.75
CA VAL A 130 22.05 -6.52 -5.50
C VAL A 130 21.34 -5.81 -4.34
N MET A 131 20.73 -4.66 -4.59
CA MET A 131 19.93 -3.92 -3.61
C MET A 131 18.73 -4.75 -3.10
N LEU A 132 18.04 -5.49 -3.97
CA LEU A 132 16.97 -6.40 -3.58
C LEU A 132 17.51 -7.54 -2.70
N LEU A 133 18.61 -8.18 -3.12
CA LEU A 133 19.17 -9.35 -2.44
C LEU A 133 19.78 -9.03 -1.07
N HIS A 134 20.32 -7.83 -0.87
CA HIS A 134 20.95 -7.42 0.40
C HIS A 134 20.00 -6.66 1.35
N SER A 135 18.81 -6.28 0.89
CA SER A 135 17.83 -5.58 1.74
C SER A 135 17.16 -6.54 2.72
N LYS A 136 17.53 -6.45 4.00
CA LYS A 136 16.94 -7.23 5.10
C LYS A 136 15.40 -7.16 5.15
N LEU A 137 14.81 -6.07 4.65
CA LEU A 137 13.35 -5.90 4.57
C LEU A 137 12.67 -6.95 3.65
N PHE A 138 13.34 -7.38 2.58
CA PHE A 138 12.80 -8.30 1.57
C PHE A 138 13.37 -9.72 1.65
N THR A 139 14.43 -9.93 2.43
CA THR A 139 15.03 -11.26 2.66
C THR A 139 14.64 -11.92 3.96
N ASP A 140 14.04 -11.19 4.91
CA ASP A 140 13.60 -11.77 6.17
C ASP A 140 12.50 -12.83 6.00
N ALA A 141 12.54 -13.86 6.84
CA ALA A 141 11.60 -14.97 6.80
C ALA A 141 10.17 -14.53 7.14
N SER A 142 10.00 -13.55 8.04
CA SER A 142 8.68 -13.03 8.41
C SER A 142 8.01 -12.32 7.23
N SER A 143 8.75 -11.46 6.50
CA SER A 143 8.20 -10.74 5.36
C SER A 143 7.90 -11.69 4.20
N ARG A 144 8.74 -12.70 3.93
CA ARG A 144 8.44 -13.75 2.96
C ARG A 144 7.18 -14.55 3.30
N SER A 145 6.99 -14.92 4.56
CA SER A 145 5.78 -15.64 5.01
C SER A 145 4.51 -14.78 4.80
N ILE A 146 4.54 -13.51 5.20
CA ILE A 146 3.44 -12.56 4.96
C ILE A 146 3.17 -12.37 3.46
N GLY A 147 4.23 -12.31 2.64
CA GLY A 147 4.12 -12.24 1.19
C GLY A 147 3.43 -13.47 0.58
N ALA A 148 3.81 -14.67 1.01
CA ALA A 148 3.19 -15.92 0.57
C ALA A 148 1.69 -15.99 0.92
N LEU A 149 1.32 -15.63 2.16
CA LEU A 149 -0.08 -15.54 2.59
C LEU A 149 -0.92 -14.58 1.73
N ASN A 150 -0.32 -13.48 1.27
CA ASN A 150 -0.96 -12.50 0.39
C ASN A 150 -0.76 -12.78 -1.11
N LYS A 151 -0.11 -13.89 -1.49
CA LYS A 151 0.27 -14.23 -2.88
C LYS A 151 1.09 -13.15 -3.59
N ILE A 152 1.94 -12.43 -2.85
CA ILE A 152 2.82 -11.37 -3.35
C ILE A 152 4.22 -11.92 -3.62
N ASN A 153 4.64 -11.88 -4.88
CA ASN A 153 6.01 -12.21 -5.28
C ASN A 153 6.95 -11.01 -5.09
N PHE A 154 8.11 -11.22 -4.46
CA PHE A 154 9.13 -10.21 -4.15
C PHE A 154 9.93 -9.78 -5.39
N ASN A 155 9.25 -9.18 -6.36
CA ASN A 155 9.82 -8.73 -7.62
C ASN A 155 10.54 -7.38 -7.49
N THR A 156 11.50 -7.10 -8.37
CA THR A 156 12.18 -5.79 -8.49
C THR A 156 11.21 -4.62 -8.62
N ARG A 157 10.08 -4.82 -9.34
CA ARG A 157 8.99 -3.84 -9.47
C ARG A 157 8.27 -3.56 -8.15
N PHE A 158 8.14 -4.54 -7.25
CA PHE A 158 7.58 -4.35 -5.91
C PHE A 158 8.56 -3.53 -5.06
N VAL A 159 9.83 -3.92 -5.02
CA VAL A 159 10.90 -3.20 -4.29
C VAL A 159 11.00 -1.73 -4.73
N MET A 160 10.98 -1.46 -6.04
CA MET A 160 11.04 -0.10 -6.56
C MET A 160 9.82 0.75 -6.16
N LYS A 161 8.61 0.16 -6.12
CA LYS A 161 7.41 0.82 -5.59
C LYS A 161 7.53 1.12 -4.09
N THR A 162 8.05 0.18 -3.31
CA THR A 162 8.25 0.34 -1.85
C THR A 162 9.25 1.47 -1.56
N LEU A 163 10.38 1.52 -2.26
CA LEU A 163 11.36 2.60 -2.12
C LEU A 163 10.78 3.97 -2.51
N MET A 164 10.03 4.04 -3.61
CA MET A 164 9.30 5.26 -4.03
C MET A 164 8.15 5.66 -3.08
N THR A 165 7.76 4.79 -2.15
CA THR A 165 6.76 5.11 -1.11
C THR A 165 7.45 5.60 0.17
N ILE A 166 8.53 4.95 0.59
CA ILE A 166 9.26 5.28 1.83
C ILE A 166 10.04 6.60 1.69
N CYS A 167 10.95 6.69 0.71
CA CYS A 167 11.89 7.81 0.57
C CYS A 167 11.98 8.34 -0.88
N PRO A 168 10.85 8.71 -1.53
CA PRO A 168 10.83 9.10 -2.94
C PRO A 168 11.80 10.22 -3.30
N GLY A 169 11.92 11.26 -2.46
CA GLY A 169 12.82 12.39 -2.72
C GLY A 169 14.29 11.96 -2.83
N THR A 170 14.76 11.13 -1.91
CA THR A 170 16.13 10.60 -1.92
C THR A 170 16.38 9.72 -3.13
N VAL A 171 15.44 8.82 -3.46
CA VAL A 171 15.56 7.92 -4.62
C VAL A 171 15.59 8.70 -5.94
N LEU A 172 14.68 9.68 -6.12
CA LEU A 172 14.62 10.52 -7.31
C LEU A 172 15.87 11.41 -7.44
N LEU A 173 16.39 11.95 -6.34
CA LEU A 173 17.61 12.77 -6.32
C LEU A 173 18.84 11.95 -6.73
N VAL A 174 19.04 10.77 -6.13
CA VAL A 174 20.17 9.88 -6.47
C VAL A 174 20.08 9.42 -7.91
N PHE A 175 18.88 9.05 -8.39
CA PHE A 175 18.64 8.69 -9.79
C PHE A 175 18.95 9.85 -10.75
N SER A 176 18.47 11.07 -10.44
CA SER A 176 18.69 12.25 -11.29
C SER A 176 20.18 12.57 -11.41
N ILE A 177 20.88 12.72 -10.29
CA ILE A 177 22.31 13.09 -10.28
C ILE A 177 23.16 12.02 -10.96
N SER A 178 22.91 10.73 -10.70
CA SER A 178 23.65 9.65 -11.38
C SER A 178 23.37 9.63 -12.88
N SER A 179 22.11 9.82 -13.30
CA SER A 179 21.76 9.89 -14.72
C SER A 179 22.40 11.09 -15.44
N TRP A 180 22.51 12.24 -14.77
CA TRP A 180 23.18 13.42 -15.33
C TRP A 180 24.66 13.17 -15.59
N ILE A 181 25.38 12.61 -14.62
CA ILE A 181 26.82 12.33 -14.75
C ILE A 181 27.07 11.32 -15.89
N ILE A 182 26.26 10.26 -15.98
CA ILE A 182 26.38 9.24 -17.03
C ILE A 182 26.05 9.83 -18.41
N ALA A 183 24.95 10.57 -18.54
CA ALA A 183 24.55 11.19 -19.80
C ALA A 183 25.56 12.25 -20.27
N ALA A 184 26.10 13.07 -19.35
CA ALA A 184 27.10 14.09 -19.68
C ALA A 184 28.42 13.46 -20.15
N TRP A 185 28.88 12.40 -19.48
CA TRP A 185 30.04 11.63 -19.95
C TRP A 185 29.77 11.01 -21.33
N THR A 186 28.58 10.44 -21.55
CA THR A 186 28.21 9.80 -22.82
C THR A 186 28.15 10.81 -23.98
N VAL A 187 27.56 12.00 -23.78
CA VAL A 187 27.56 13.07 -24.80
C VAL A 187 28.98 13.56 -25.08
N ARG A 188 29.78 13.83 -24.04
CA ARG A 188 31.20 14.21 -24.17
C ARG A 188 31.96 13.21 -25.04
N VAL A 189 31.78 11.91 -24.80
CA VAL A 189 32.45 10.84 -25.56
C VAL A 189 31.96 10.76 -27.00
N CYS A 190 30.68 10.96 -27.27
CA CYS A 190 30.14 10.93 -28.63
C CYS A 190 30.48 12.17 -29.48
N GLU A 191 30.50 13.37 -28.90
CA GLU A 191 30.86 14.60 -29.64
C GLU A 191 32.38 14.79 -29.76
N ARG A 192 33.21 14.08 -28.97
CA ARG A 192 34.68 14.22 -28.88
C ARG A 192 35.43 14.25 -30.23
N TYR A 193 34.95 13.50 -31.23
CA TYR A 193 35.62 13.37 -32.54
C TYR A 193 35.12 14.37 -33.59
N HIS A 194 34.08 15.15 -33.28
CA HIS A 194 33.38 16.01 -34.23
C HIS A 194 33.31 17.49 -33.81
N ASP A 195 33.59 17.79 -32.54
CA ASP A 195 33.74 19.17 -32.06
C ASP A 195 35.17 19.70 -32.34
N LYS A 196 35.29 20.64 -33.27
CA LYS A 196 36.57 21.30 -33.61
C LYS A 196 36.88 22.52 -32.72
N GLN A 197 36.00 22.85 -31.77
CA GLN A 197 36.02 24.11 -31.03
C GLN A 197 36.06 23.92 -29.50
N ASP A 198 36.14 22.67 -29.04
CA ASP A 198 36.31 22.22 -27.65
C ASP A 198 35.27 22.74 -26.63
N VAL A 199 34.12 23.23 -27.09
CA VAL A 199 33.06 23.77 -26.20
C VAL A 199 32.20 22.63 -25.63
N THR A 200 31.79 21.69 -26.48
CA THR A 200 31.01 20.49 -26.08
C THR A 200 31.90 19.33 -25.64
N SER A 201 33.18 19.31 -26.08
CA SER A 201 34.15 18.31 -25.62
C SER A 201 34.44 18.41 -24.12
N ASN A 202 34.34 19.62 -23.53
CA ASN A 202 34.57 19.87 -22.11
C ASN A 202 33.48 19.28 -21.20
N PHE A 203 33.88 18.58 -20.12
CA PHE A 203 32.94 17.91 -19.20
C PHE A 203 31.93 18.88 -18.55
N LEU A 204 32.36 20.10 -18.22
CA LEU A 204 31.46 21.14 -17.70
C LEU A 204 30.42 21.59 -18.75
N GLY A 205 30.79 21.69 -20.02
CA GLY A 205 29.88 22.00 -21.13
C GLY A 205 28.88 20.87 -21.39
N ALA A 206 29.32 19.61 -21.34
CA ALA A 206 28.43 18.47 -21.44
C ALA A 206 27.47 18.34 -20.24
N MET A 207 27.95 18.64 -19.01
CA MET A 207 27.10 18.72 -17.81
C MET A 207 26.06 19.84 -17.91
N TRP A 208 26.44 21.01 -18.41
CA TRP A 208 25.53 22.12 -18.69
C TRP A 208 24.43 21.69 -19.68
N LEU A 209 24.82 21.21 -20.86
CA LEU A 209 23.92 20.72 -21.92
C LEU A 209 22.93 19.66 -21.41
N ILE A 210 23.41 18.68 -20.64
CA ILE A 210 22.54 17.63 -20.08
C ILE A 210 21.59 18.18 -19.01
N SER A 211 22.04 19.10 -18.16
CA SER A 211 21.15 19.70 -17.15
C SER A 211 20.01 20.50 -17.80
N ILE A 212 20.29 21.37 -18.78
CA ILE A 212 19.26 22.16 -19.47
C ILE A 212 18.33 21.29 -20.32
N THR A 213 18.82 20.15 -20.83
CA THR A 213 18.02 19.17 -21.58
C THR A 213 17.11 18.36 -20.65
N PHE A 214 17.61 17.91 -19.50
CA PHE A 214 16.84 17.16 -18.51
C PHE A 214 15.73 18.01 -17.88
N LEU A 215 16.02 19.28 -17.57
CA LEU A 215 14.99 20.23 -17.12
C LEU A 215 14.07 20.73 -18.25
N SER A 216 14.25 20.26 -19.50
CA SER A 216 13.43 20.63 -20.66
C SER A 216 13.44 22.14 -20.97
N ILE A 217 14.56 22.82 -20.69
CA ILE A 217 14.74 24.27 -20.92
C ILE A 217 15.23 24.54 -22.35
N GLY A 218 16.34 23.89 -22.73
CA GLY A 218 16.88 23.91 -24.11
C GLY A 218 17.19 25.30 -24.67
N TYR A 219 18.12 26.06 -24.07
CA TYR A 219 18.49 27.41 -24.53
C TYR A 219 19.01 27.48 -25.98
N GLY A 220 19.60 26.40 -26.51
CA GLY A 220 20.12 26.33 -27.88
C GLY A 220 21.51 26.96 -28.09
N ASP A 221 22.16 27.36 -26.99
CA ASP A 221 23.55 27.81 -26.91
C ASP A 221 24.56 26.70 -27.22
N MET A 222 24.25 25.46 -26.82
CA MET A 222 25.01 24.25 -27.13
C MET A 222 24.08 23.17 -27.68
N VAL A 223 24.48 22.49 -28.76
CA VAL A 223 23.65 21.48 -29.45
C VAL A 223 24.54 20.32 -29.93
N PRO A 224 24.20 19.04 -29.64
CA PRO A 224 24.98 17.91 -30.14
C PRO A 224 24.91 17.83 -31.67
N HIS A 225 26.04 17.54 -32.31
CA HIS A 225 26.14 17.41 -33.76
C HIS A 225 26.03 15.94 -34.21
N THR A 226 26.58 14.99 -33.44
CA THR A 226 26.51 13.57 -33.79
C THR A 226 25.12 12.96 -33.57
N TYR A 227 24.83 11.89 -34.32
CA TYR A 227 23.61 11.11 -34.10
C TYR A 227 23.55 10.44 -32.72
N CYS A 228 24.70 10.06 -32.15
CA CYS A 228 24.75 9.55 -30.78
C CYS A 228 24.39 10.63 -29.76
N GLY A 229 25.05 11.80 -29.78
CA GLY A 229 24.77 12.88 -28.84
C GLY A 229 23.31 13.34 -28.91
N LYS A 230 22.75 13.45 -30.12
CA LYS A 230 21.31 13.70 -30.34
C LYS A 230 20.42 12.62 -29.69
N GLY A 231 20.78 11.34 -29.85
CA GLY A 231 20.08 10.22 -29.21
C GLY A 231 20.14 10.26 -27.68
N VAL A 232 21.30 10.57 -27.10
CA VAL A 232 21.47 10.69 -25.65
C VAL A 232 20.69 11.88 -25.09
N CYS A 233 20.70 13.03 -25.77
CA CYS A 233 19.88 14.19 -25.39
C CYS A 233 18.37 13.88 -25.47
N LEU A 234 17.91 13.16 -26.49
CA LEU A 234 16.51 12.71 -26.60
C LEU A 234 16.11 11.81 -25.43
N LEU A 235 16.93 10.80 -25.11
CA LEU A 235 16.70 9.91 -23.97
C LEU A 235 16.72 10.68 -22.64
N THR A 236 17.64 11.64 -22.50
CA THR A 236 17.75 12.52 -21.32
C THR A 236 16.48 13.35 -21.13
N GLY A 237 15.93 13.93 -22.20
CA GLY A 237 14.67 14.68 -22.16
C GLY A 237 13.47 13.81 -21.74
N ILE A 238 13.36 12.60 -22.31
CA ILE A 238 12.30 11.64 -21.92
C ILE A 238 12.43 11.26 -20.44
N MET A 239 13.65 10.97 -19.97
CA MET A 239 13.91 10.65 -18.56
C MET A 239 13.63 11.84 -17.62
N GLY A 240 14.00 13.06 -18.02
CA GLY A 240 13.77 14.29 -17.28
C GLY A 240 12.29 14.63 -17.14
N ALA A 241 11.51 14.50 -18.21
CA ALA A 241 10.05 14.64 -18.19
C ALA A 241 9.39 13.60 -17.25
N GLY A 242 9.81 12.33 -17.34
CA GLY A 242 9.34 11.27 -16.46
C GLY A 242 9.69 11.51 -14.99
N CYS A 243 10.91 11.98 -14.70
CA CYS A 243 11.33 12.35 -13.35
C CYS A 243 10.53 13.54 -12.80
N THR A 244 10.29 14.56 -13.63
CA THR A 244 9.48 15.74 -13.27
C THR A 244 8.05 15.36 -12.92
N ALA A 245 7.41 14.49 -13.72
CA ALA A 245 6.08 13.96 -13.43
C ALA A 245 6.03 13.17 -12.10
N LEU A 246 7.06 12.37 -11.81
CA LEU A 246 7.19 11.66 -10.53
C LEU A 246 7.37 12.62 -9.34
N VAL A 247 8.18 13.68 -9.49
CA VAL A 247 8.35 14.72 -8.46
C VAL A 247 7.02 15.40 -8.16
N VAL A 248 6.27 15.83 -9.19
CA VAL A 248 4.93 16.44 -9.00
C VAL A 248 3.98 15.50 -8.26
N ALA A 249 3.93 14.22 -8.63
CA ALA A 249 3.10 13.23 -7.96
C ALA A 249 3.52 12.94 -6.50
N VAL A 250 4.81 13.04 -6.19
CA VAL A 250 5.36 12.92 -4.83
C VAL A 250 5.02 14.15 -3.99
N VAL A 251 5.20 15.35 -4.54
CA VAL A 251 4.89 16.62 -3.88
C VAL A 251 3.40 16.69 -3.55
N ALA A 252 2.52 16.33 -4.50
CA ALA A 252 1.07 16.28 -4.25
C ALA A 252 0.73 15.41 -3.02
N ARG A 253 1.22 14.16 -2.97
CA ARG A 253 0.99 13.24 -1.83
C ARG A 253 1.63 13.71 -0.51
N LYS A 254 2.68 14.55 -0.55
CA LYS A 254 3.32 15.10 0.65
C LYS A 254 2.70 16.42 1.12
N LEU A 255 1.89 17.08 0.28
CA LEU A 255 1.07 18.24 0.63
C LEU A 255 -0.34 17.85 1.11
N GLU A 256 -0.76 16.59 0.91
CA GLU A 256 -1.98 16.05 1.50
C GLU A 256 -1.85 15.97 3.03
N LEU A 257 -2.68 16.75 3.73
CA LEU A 257 -2.76 16.73 5.20
C LEU A 257 -3.14 15.34 5.70
N THR A 258 -2.40 14.83 6.70
CA THR A 258 -2.72 13.58 7.38
C THR A 258 -4.10 13.66 8.06
N LYS A 259 -4.69 12.50 8.39
CA LYS A 259 -5.98 12.42 9.12
C LYS A 259 -5.95 13.23 10.44
N ALA A 260 -4.81 13.25 11.13
CA ALA A 260 -4.63 14.00 12.37
C ALA A 260 -4.54 15.52 12.11
N GLU A 261 -3.70 15.97 11.18
CA GLU A 261 -3.58 17.39 10.82
C GLU A 261 -4.90 17.94 10.27
N LYS A 262 -5.62 17.16 9.46
CA LYS A 262 -6.96 17.52 8.96
C LYS A 262 -7.99 17.66 10.09
N HIS A 263 -7.91 16.82 11.13
CA HIS A 263 -8.77 16.95 12.31
C HIS A 263 -8.46 18.24 13.08
N VAL A 264 -7.17 18.54 13.33
CA VAL A 264 -6.73 19.80 13.98
C VAL A 264 -7.12 21.03 13.15
N HIS A 265 -6.95 20.99 11.83
CA HIS A 265 -7.36 22.03 10.90
C HIS A 265 -8.88 22.30 10.97
N ASN A 266 -9.70 21.24 10.96
CA ASN A 266 -11.15 21.37 11.06
C ASN A 266 -11.58 21.97 12.41
N PHE A 267 -10.98 21.54 13.52
CA PHE A 267 -11.24 22.10 14.85
C PHE A 267 -10.84 23.59 14.94
N MET A 268 -9.67 23.95 14.39
CA MET A 268 -9.23 25.34 14.30
C MET A 268 -10.21 26.19 13.49
N MET A 269 -10.73 25.67 12.38
CA MET A 269 -11.65 26.39 11.51
C MET A 269 -13.04 26.56 12.15
N ASP A 270 -13.61 25.54 12.81
CA ASP A 270 -14.87 25.71 13.56
C ASP A 270 -14.71 26.70 14.73
N THR A 271 -13.59 26.67 15.45
CA THR A 271 -13.28 27.66 16.49
C THR A 271 -13.25 29.09 15.92
N GLN A 272 -12.66 29.28 14.73
CA GLN A 272 -12.66 30.59 14.05
C GLN A 272 -14.05 31.00 13.58
N LEU A 273 -14.82 30.10 12.94
CA LEU A 273 -16.19 30.39 12.49
C LEU A 273 -17.11 30.74 13.65
N THR A 274 -17.04 29.99 14.76
CA THR A 274 -17.81 30.28 15.98
C THR A 274 -17.48 31.68 16.53
N LYS A 275 -16.22 32.12 16.49
CA LYS A 275 -15.84 33.51 16.81
C LYS A 275 -16.42 34.51 15.80
N ARG A 276 -16.38 34.23 14.49
CA ARG A 276 -16.99 35.08 13.45
C ARG A 276 -18.51 35.22 13.63
N VAL A 277 -19.22 34.12 13.91
CA VAL A 277 -20.68 34.11 14.19
C VAL A 277 -21.00 35.02 15.38
N LYS A 278 -20.26 34.90 16.50
CA LYS A 278 -20.45 35.75 17.69
C LYS A 278 -20.25 37.23 17.37
N ASN A 279 -19.19 37.57 16.62
CA ASN A 279 -18.90 38.96 16.22
C ASN A 279 -19.96 39.53 15.25
N SER A 280 -20.39 38.77 14.25
CA SER A 280 -21.45 39.19 13.33
C SER A 280 -22.80 39.32 14.04
N ALA A 281 -23.14 38.42 14.97
CA ALA A 281 -24.35 38.53 15.80
C ALA A 281 -24.33 39.77 16.71
N ALA A 282 -23.18 40.08 17.33
CA ALA A 282 -23.01 41.31 18.11
C ALA A 282 -23.18 42.57 17.24
N ASN A 283 -22.67 42.57 16.00
CA ASN A 283 -22.88 43.66 15.04
C ASN A 283 -24.35 43.80 14.60
N VAL A 284 -25.06 42.68 14.40
CA VAL A 284 -26.51 42.69 14.14
C VAL A 284 -27.25 43.36 15.29
N LEU A 285 -27.05 42.90 16.53
CA LEU A 285 -27.68 43.48 17.73
C LEU A 285 -27.36 44.97 17.91
N ARG A 286 -26.09 45.35 17.75
CA ARG A 286 -25.60 46.73 17.81
C ARG A 286 -26.33 47.62 16.82
N GLU A 287 -26.38 47.24 15.55
CA GLU A 287 -26.98 48.09 14.51
C GLU A 287 -28.52 48.08 14.61
N THR A 288 -29.16 46.98 15.05
CA THR A 288 -30.59 46.98 15.43
C THR A 288 -30.90 47.99 16.54
N TRP A 289 -30.11 47.99 17.62
CA TRP A 289 -30.25 48.95 18.72
C TRP A 289 -30.06 50.39 18.25
N LEU A 290 -29.05 50.66 17.41
CA LEU A 290 -28.80 52.00 16.88
C LEU A 290 -29.92 52.47 15.95
N ILE A 291 -30.51 51.59 15.14
CA ILE A 291 -31.72 51.89 14.36
C ILE A 291 -32.88 52.24 15.30
N TYR A 292 -33.16 51.41 16.31
CA TYR A 292 -34.24 51.67 17.27
C TYR A 292 -34.05 53.00 18.02
N LYS A 293 -32.84 53.26 18.53
CA LYS A 293 -32.47 54.51 19.18
C LYS A 293 -32.76 55.72 18.28
N HIS A 294 -32.25 55.71 17.05
CA HIS A 294 -32.38 56.84 16.12
C HIS A 294 -33.76 56.96 15.44
N THR A 295 -34.67 55.99 15.63
CA THR A 295 -36.05 56.04 15.10
C THR A 295 -37.13 56.23 16.17
N LYS A 296 -36.87 55.86 17.43
CA LYS A 296 -37.88 55.89 18.51
C LYS A 296 -37.48 56.67 19.77
N LEU A 297 -36.20 56.81 20.09
CA LEU A 297 -35.74 57.47 21.33
C LEU A 297 -35.24 58.91 21.15
N VAL A 298 -35.22 59.47 19.93
CA VAL A 298 -34.70 60.82 19.66
C VAL A 298 -35.82 61.76 19.19
N LYS A 299 -35.92 62.94 19.81
CA LYS A 299 -36.96 63.96 19.56
C LYS A 299 -37.00 64.50 18.11
N LYS A 300 -35.91 64.40 17.35
CA LYS A 300 -35.81 64.77 15.93
C LYS A 300 -35.18 63.63 15.14
N LEU A 301 -35.83 63.22 14.06
CA LEU A 301 -35.39 62.10 13.20
C LEU A 301 -34.28 62.55 12.23
N ASP A 302 -33.18 61.79 12.19
CA ASP A 302 -32.08 61.99 11.23
C ASP A 302 -32.07 60.84 10.21
N HIS A 303 -32.71 61.08 9.06
CA HIS A 303 -32.83 60.09 7.98
C HIS A 303 -31.47 59.70 7.34
N ALA A 304 -30.42 60.50 7.49
CA ALA A 304 -29.09 60.13 7.00
C ALA A 304 -28.42 59.11 7.94
N LYS A 305 -28.47 59.34 9.26
CA LYS A 305 -27.97 58.39 10.27
C LYS A 305 -28.75 57.07 10.25
N VAL A 306 -30.07 57.12 10.16
CA VAL A 306 -30.90 55.89 10.09
C VAL A 306 -30.54 55.06 8.86
N ARG A 307 -30.44 55.66 7.66
CA ARG A 307 -30.01 54.94 6.44
C ARG A 307 -28.60 54.34 6.56
N LYS A 308 -27.67 55.02 7.24
CA LYS A 308 -26.31 54.52 7.51
C LYS A 308 -26.34 53.25 8.38
N HIS A 309 -27.13 53.25 9.45
CA HIS A 309 -27.28 52.08 10.33
C HIS A 309 -28.08 50.95 9.67
N GLN A 310 -29.13 51.25 8.89
CA GLN A 310 -29.85 50.24 8.10
C GLN A 310 -28.93 49.51 7.10
N ARG A 311 -28.06 50.23 6.39
CA ARG A 311 -27.09 49.62 5.47
C ARG A 311 -26.11 48.71 6.20
N LYS A 312 -25.61 49.13 7.38
CA LYS A 312 -24.72 48.31 8.22
C LYS A 312 -25.41 47.09 8.82
N PHE A 313 -26.66 47.24 9.27
CA PHE A 313 -27.48 46.12 9.75
C PHE A 313 -27.69 45.08 8.66
N LEU A 314 -28.05 45.51 7.44
CA LEU A 314 -28.21 44.60 6.30
C LEU A 314 -26.89 43.88 5.97
N GLN A 315 -25.76 44.60 5.95
CA GLN A 315 -24.44 44.00 5.79
C GLN A 315 -24.11 42.97 6.90
N ALA A 316 -24.40 43.27 8.16
CA ALA A 316 -24.19 42.37 9.28
C ALA A 316 -25.07 41.11 9.21
N ILE A 317 -26.33 41.25 8.76
CA ILE A 317 -27.24 40.12 8.50
C ILE A 317 -26.72 39.23 7.36
N HIS A 318 -26.24 39.82 6.25
CA HIS A 318 -25.64 39.04 5.15
C HIS A 318 -24.36 38.30 5.59
N GLN A 319 -23.47 38.97 6.34
CA GLN A 319 -22.27 38.34 6.91
C GLN A 319 -22.62 37.20 7.88
N LEU A 320 -23.60 37.41 8.77
CA LEU A 320 -24.04 36.35 9.68
C LEU A 320 -24.61 35.14 8.94
N ARG A 321 -25.37 35.37 7.86
CA ARG A 321 -25.89 34.30 6.99
C ARG A 321 -24.77 33.55 6.25
N SER A 322 -23.78 34.25 5.68
CA SER A 322 -22.67 33.61 4.96
C SER A 322 -21.79 32.79 5.90
N VAL A 323 -21.38 33.34 7.04
CA VAL A 323 -20.58 32.61 8.04
C VAL A 323 -21.34 31.40 8.61
N LYS A 324 -22.66 31.51 8.85
CA LYS A 324 -23.48 30.36 9.28
C LYS A 324 -23.61 29.30 8.19
N MET A 325 -23.58 29.67 6.91
CA MET A 325 -23.56 28.71 5.80
C MET A 325 -22.19 28.01 5.67
N GLU A 326 -21.08 28.72 5.87
CA GLU A 326 -19.75 28.13 5.96
C GLU A 326 -19.65 27.12 7.12
N GLN A 327 -20.20 27.46 8.29
CA GLN A 327 -20.15 26.58 9.47
C GLN A 327 -20.93 25.28 9.24
N ARG A 328 -22.09 25.35 8.57
CA ARG A 328 -22.82 24.15 8.15
C ARG A 328 -21.98 23.26 7.24
N LYS A 329 -21.38 23.81 6.18
CA LYS A 329 -20.53 23.05 5.24
C LYS A 329 -19.39 22.30 5.94
N LEU A 330 -18.75 22.90 6.95
CA LEU A 330 -17.72 22.22 7.75
C LEU A 330 -18.30 21.13 8.67
N SER A 331 -19.45 21.40 9.29
CA SER A 331 -20.15 20.39 10.10
C SER A 331 -20.56 19.18 9.25
N ASP A 332 -21.07 19.40 8.05
CA ASP A 332 -21.49 18.34 7.12
C ASP A 332 -20.29 17.49 6.68
N GLN A 333 -19.14 18.12 6.41
CA GLN A 333 -17.87 17.42 6.12
C GLN A 333 -17.32 16.63 7.32
N ALA A 334 -17.49 17.13 8.54
CA ALA A 334 -17.08 16.41 9.75
C ALA A 334 -18.00 15.21 10.02
N ASN A 335 -19.31 15.37 9.83
CA ASN A 335 -20.31 14.33 10.03
C ASN A 335 -20.04 13.11 9.14
N MET A 336 -19.74 13.29 7.84
CA MET A 336 -19.42 12.16 6.93
C MET A 336 -18.33 11.21 7.46
N LEU A 337 -17.30 11.72 8.15
CA LEU A 337 -16.24 10.87 8.72
C LEU A 337 -16.69 10.15 9.99
N VAL A 338 -17.50 10.84 10.82
CA VAL A 338 -18.04 10.32 12.07
C VAL A 338 -19.13 9.27 11.81
N ASP A 339 -19.95 9.46 10.78
CA ASP A 339 -21.09 8.61 10.47
C ASP A 339 -20.65 7.22 9.99
N LEU A 340 -19.48 7.09 9.34
CA LEU A 340 -18.87 5.78 9.07
C LEU A 340 -18.54 5.02 10.36
N SER A 341 -17.96 5.71 11.35
CA SER A 341 -17.63 5.12 12.67
C SER A 341 -18.90 4.78 13.46
N LYS A 342 -19.91 5.64 13.43
CA LYS A 342 -21.22 5.35 14.06
C LYS A 342 -21.89 4.15 13.40
N THR A 343 -21.84 4.04 12.07
CA THR A 343 -22.40 2.90 11.34
C THR A 343 -21.73 1.60 11.75
N GLN A 344 -20.40 1.61 11.96
CA GLN A 344 -19.69 0.45 12.48
C GLN A 344 -20.12 0.07 13.90
N ASN A 345 -20.31 1.04 14.80
CA ASN A 345 -20.80 0.77 16.16
C ASN A 345 -22.24 0.23 16.16
N ILE A 346 -23.15 0.88 15.42
CA ILE A 346 -24.55 0.43 15.26
C ILE A 346 -24.61 -0.99 14.68
N MET A 347 -23.70 -1.32 13.75
CA MET A 347 -23.59 -2.66 13.20
C MET A 347 -23.11 -3.68 14.24
N TYR A 348 -22.15 -3.34 15.11
CA TYR A 348 -21.75 -4.20 16.23
C TYR A 348 -22.89 -4.42 17.22
N ASP A 349 -23.59 -3.35 17.63
CA ASP A 349 -24.72 -3.43 18.56
C ASP A 349 -25.84 -4.32 17.97
N MET A 350 -26.15 -4.16 16.68
CA MET A 350 -27.15 -4.97 15.96
C MET A 350 -26.73 -6.44 15.84
N VAL A 351 -25.46 -6.73 15.58
CA VAL A 351 -24.95 -8.12 15.56
C VAL A 351 -25.02 -8.73 16.95
N SER A 352 -24.73 -7.97 18.01
CA SER A 352 -24.88 -8.44 19.40
C SER A 352 -26.33 -8.74 19.75
N GLU A 353 -27.29 -7.87 19.41
CA GLU A 353 -28.72 -8.12 19.63
C GLU A 353 -29.20 -9.33 18.83
N LEU A 354 -28.77 -9.48 17.57
CA LEU A 354 -29.06 -10.67 16.75
C LEU A 354 -28.52 -11.95 17.39
N GLN A 355 -27.33 -11.91 17.97
CA GLN A 355 -26.72 -13.07 18.63
C GLN A 355 -27.47 -13.45 19.91
N GLU A 356 -27.85 -12.48 20.75
CA GLU A 356 -28.70 -12.71 21.93
C GLU A 356 -30.07 -13.30 21.55
N ARG A 357 -30.70 -12.77 20.48
CA ARG A 357 -31.96 -13.31 19.93
C ARG A 357 -31.78 -14.75 19.45
N ASN A 358 -30.63 -15.07 18.84
CA ASN A 358 -30.36 -16.41 18.35
C ASN A 358 -30.18 -17.41 19.51
N GLU A 359 -29.49 -17.02 20.58
CA GLU A 359 -29.41 -17.83 21.79
C GLU A 359 -30.77 -18.08 22.47
N ASP A 360 -31.67 -17.08 22.50
CA ASP A 360 -33.03 -17.29 23.02
C ASP A 360 -33.85 -18.23 22.11
N LEU A 361 -33.66 -18.15 20.78
CA LEU A 361 -34.26 -19.10 19.84
C LEU A 361 -33.72 -20.52 20.03
N GLU A 362 -32.41 -20.70 20.21
CA GLU A 362 -31.81 -22.01 20.53
C GLU A 362 -32.38 -22.58 21.84
N LYS A 363 -32.46 -21.77 22.91
CA LYS A 363 -33.07 -22.17 24.18
C LYS A 363 -34.53 -22.60 24.01
N ARG A 364 -35.31 -21.90 23.17
CA ARG A 364 -36.70 -22.28 22.84
C ARG A 364 -36.78 -23.57 22.02
N ILE A 365 -35.87 -23.78 21.09
CA ILE A 365 -35.78 -25.01 20.30
C ILE A 365 -35.45 -26.20 21.20
N SER A 366 -34.42 -26.11 22.05
CA SER A 366 -34.09 -27.16 23.03
C SER A 366 -35.26 -27.47 23.99
N ALA A 367 -36.01 -26.44 24.40
CA ALA A 367 -37.21 -26.62 25.22
C ALA A 367 -38.39 -27.25 24.46
N LEU A 368 -38.45 -27.13 23.13
CA LEU A 368 -39.41 -27.83 22.28
C LEU A 368 -38.97 -29.28 22.03
N GLU A 369 -37.67 -29.53 21.77
CA GLU A 369 -37.10 -30.88 21.64
C GLU A 369 -37.36 -31.71 22.90
N GLY A 370 -37.06 -31.19 24.10
CA GLY A 370 -37.37 -31.90 25.35
C GLY A 370 -38.87 -32.15 25.58
N LYS A 371 -39.75 -31.31 25.03
CA LYS A 371 -41.21 -31.56 25.02
C LYS A 371 -41.61 -32.64 24.02
N ILE A 372 -40.94 -32.71 22.87
CA ILE A 372 -41.14 -33.77 21.88
C ILE A 372 -40.63 -35.11 22.42
N ASP A 373 -39.47 -35.14 23.08
CA ASP A 373 -38.95 -36.35 23.72
C ASP A 373 -39.89 -36.88 24.81
N THR A 374 -40.40 -36.01 25.68
CA THR A 374 -41.35 -36.41 26.73
C THR A 374 -42.70 -36.88 26.15
N LEU A 375 -43.15 -36.33 25.02
CA LEU A 375 -44.27 -36.87 24.25
C LEU A 375 -43.93 -38.25 23.64
N GLY A 376 -42.71 -38.44 23.13
CA GLY A 376 -42.22 -39.73 22.63
C GLY A 376 -42.18 -40.81 23.72
N PHE A 377 -41.64 -40.49 24.90
CA PHE A 377 -41.61 -41.41 26.05
C PHE A 377 -43.02 -41.75 26.55
N THR A 378 -43.95 -40.79 26.60
CA THR A 378 -45.33 -41.07 27.02
C THR A 378 -46.10 -41.88 25.97
N LEU A 379 -45.85 -41.68 24.67
CA LEU A 379 -46.36 -42.54 23.59
C LEU A 379 -45.79 -43.96 23.65
N HIS A 380 -44.52 -44.14 23.98
CA HIS A 380 -43.95 -45.48 24.19
C HIS A 380 -44.41 -46.16 25.49
N ALA A 381 -44.72 -45.40 26.55
CA ALA A 381 -45.25 -45.94 27.80
C ALA A 381 -46.76 -46.28 27.74
N LEU A 382 -47.51 -45.62 26.84
CA LEU A 382 -48.96 -45.78 26.67
C LEU A 382 -49.42 -47.25 26.52
N PRO A 383 -48.81 -48.09 25.64
CA PRO A 383 -49.16 -49.51 25.54
C PRO A 383 -49.03 -50.28 26.86
N GLY A 384 -47.98 -49.99 27.64
CA GLY A 384 -47.77 -50.62 28.95
C GLY A 384 -48.81 -50.19 29.99
N LEU A 385 -49.15 -48.90 30.02
CA LEU A 385 -50.18 -48.37 30.91
C LEU A 385 -51.58 -48.88 30.54
N VAL A 386 -51.89 -48.98 29.25
CA VAL A 386 -53.15 -49.57 28.74
C VAL A 386 -53.21 -51.06 29.12
N SER A 387 -52.12 -51.82 28.96
CA SER A 387 -52.05 -53.22 29.40
C SER A 387 -52.29 -53.36 30.91
N GLN A 388 -51.70 -52.51 31.75
CA GLN A 388 -51.93 -52.51 33.20
C GLN A 388 -53.37 -52.12 33.57
N ALA A 389 -54.01 -51.20 32.83
CA ALA A 389 -55.40 -50.83 33.04
C ALA A 389 -56.35 -52.01 32.72
N ILE A 390 -56.12 -52.69 31.59
CA ILE A 390 -56.86 -53.90 31.20
C ILE A 390 -56.70 -54.99 32.29
N TRP A 391 -55.47 -55.25 32.75
CA TRP A 391 -55.21 -56.21 33.82
C TRP A 391 -55.93 -55.89 35.14
N ARG A 392 -55.96 -54.61 35.55
CA ARG A 392 -56.70 -54.17 36.75
C ARG A 392 -58.21 -54.35 36.60
N GLN A 393 -58.76 -54.05 35.43
CA GLN A 393 -60.18 -54.25 35.14
C GLN A 393 -60.55 -55.74 35.19
N GLN A 394 -59.67 -56.61 34.68
CA GLN A 394 -59.83 -58.07 34.71
C GLN A 394 -59.75 -58.64 36.14
N GLN A 395 -58.85 -58.12 36.99
CA GLN A 395 -58.81 -58.45 38.42
C GLN A 395 -60.07 -57.99 39.18
N GLN A 396 -60.61 -56.81 38.87
CA GLN A 396 -61.87 -56.34 39.48
C GLN A 396 -63.06 -57.23 39.12
N GLN A 397 -63.13 -57.74 37.88
CA GLN A 397 -64.13 -58.75 37.50
C GLN A 397 -63.96 -60.05 38.29
N GLN A 398 -62.74 -60.57 38.46
CA GLN A 398 -62.51 -61.77 39.28
C GLN A 398 -62.90 -61.57 40.76
N GLN A 399 -62.63 -60.39 41.35
CA GLN A 399 -63.06 -60.09 42.72
C GLN A 399 -64.60 -60.01 42.87
N GLN A 400 -65.33 -59.54 41.85
CA GLN A 400 -66.79 -59.62 41.86
C GLN A 400 -67.28 -61.07 41.77
N GLN A 401 -66.62 -61.91 40.96
CA GLN A 401 -67.01 -63.30 40.73
C GLN A 401 -66.79 -64.21 41.95
N HIS A 402 -65.76 -63.96 42.77
CA HIS A 402 -65.56 -64.64 44.06
C HIS A 402 -66.50 -64.20 45.19
N ARG A 403 -67.30 -63.14 45.02
CA ARG A 403 -68.27 -62.67 46.03
C ARG A 403 -69.64 -63.39 45.94
N ALA A 404 -69.83 -64.25 44.93
CA ALA A 404 -71.13 -64.83 44.58
C ALA A 404 -71.19 -66.37 44.71
N LEU A 405 -70.84 -66.92 45.89
CA LEU A 405 -71.25 -68.28 46.28
C LEU A 405 -71.48 -68.35 47.82
N PRO A 406 -72.45 -69.12 48.36
CA PRO A 406 -72.94 -68.92 49.74
C PRO A 406 -72.11 -69.61 50.82
N ARG A 407 -72.08 -69.03 52.04
CA ARG A 407 -71.56 -69.67 53.26
C ARG A 407 -72.67 -70.25 54.12
N LEU A 408 -72.48 -71.48 54.61
CA LEU A 408 -73.18 -72.01 55.81
C LEU A 408 -72.53 -71.45 57.10
N PRO A 409 -73.24 -71.47 58.25
CA PRO A 409 -72.84 -70.73 59.45
C PRO A 409 -71.82 -71.47 60.33
N GLY A 410 -70.88 -70.73 60.93
CA GLY A 410 -69.91 -71.27 61.90
C GLY A 410 -69.02 -70.21 62.56
N SER A 411 -69.34 -69.90 63.83
CA SER A 411 -68.48 -69.42 64.92
C SER A 411 -67.42 -68.30 64.73
N GLU A 412 -67.69 -67.18 65.42
CA GLU A 412 -66.82 -66.48 66.41
C GLU A 412 -65.46 -65.80 66.07
N ARG A 413 -65.25 -64.71 66.86
CA ARG A 413 -64.00 -63.98 67.22
C ARG A 413 -63.35 -63.10 66.13
N ALA A 414 -63.32 -61.77 66.29
CA ALA A 414 -62.53 -60.96 67.26
C ALA A 414 -61.03 -60.95 66.88
N LEU A 415 -60.24 -59.86 66.85
CA LEU A 415 -60.35 -58.41 67.12
C LEU A 415 -58.88 -57.91 66.92
N TRP A 416 -58.62 -56.62 66.64
CA TRP A 416 -57.41 -55.81 67.02
C TRP A 416 -56.90 -54.81 65.95
N ALA A 417 -56.50 -53.64 66.45
CA ALA A 417 -55.68 -52.60 65.81
C ALA A 417 -54.33 -52.54 66.61
N PRO A 418 -53.51 -51.46 66.74
CA PRO A 418 -53.53 -50.12 66.11
C PRO A 418 -52.13 -49.46 65.78
N THR A 419 -52.19 -48.22 65.27
CA THR A 419 -51.31 -47.02 65.56
C THR A 419 -49.80 -46.89 65.22
N GLN A 420 -49.52 -45.79 64.48
CA GLN A 420 -48.50 -44.71 64.67
C GLN A 420 -47.00 -44.97 64.88
N ARG A 421 -46.15 -44.17 64.18
CA ARG A 421 -45.27 -43.17 64.85
C ARG A 421 -44.75 -42.03 63.94
N ARG A 422 -44.15 -41.03 64.59
CA ARG A 422 -43.75 -39.66 64.13
C ARG A 422 -42.32 -39.38 64.62
N LYS A 423 -41.48 -38.62 63.87
CA LYS A 423 -40.42 -37.71 64.40
C LYS A 423 -39.67 -36.91 63.32
N SER A 424 -39.02 -35.84 63.77
CA SER A 424 -38.27 -34.75 63.06
C SER A 424 -37.25 -34.16 64.09
N PRO A 425 -36.46 -33.07 63.85
CA PRO A 425 -35.86 -32.42 62.66
C PRO A 425 -34.37 -31.99 62.87
N SER A 426 -33.93 -30.85 62.26
CA SER A 426 -32.66 -30.06 62.38
C SER A 426 -31.48 -30.49 61.46
N THR A 427 -30.53 -29.62 61.02
CA THR A 427 -30.18 -28.20 61.33
C THR A 427 -29.61 -27.41 60.09
N ALA A 428 -29.09 -26.18 60.27
CA ALA A 428 -28.32 -25.35 59.30
C ALA A 428 -27.10 -24.67 60.02
N PRO A 429 -26.40 -23.59 59.55
CA PRO A 429 -26.16 -22.97 58.22
C PRO A 429 -24.66 -22.58 57.94
N HIS A 430 -24.34 -21.86 56.83
CA HIS A 430 -23.53 -20.59 56.75
C HIS A 430 -22.69 -20.33 55.46
N THR A 431 -22.82 -19.11 54.87
CA THR A 431 -21.82 -18.19 54.22
C THR A 431 -20.79 -18.70 53.17
N SER A 432 -20.26 -17.92 52.21
CA SER A 432 -20.37 -16.49 51.81
C SER A 432 -19.89 -16.27 50.36
N SER A 433 -20.17 -15.09 49.81
CA SER A 433 -19.65 -14.54 48.54
C SER A 433 -18.12 -14.39 48.45
N ASN A 434 -17.53 -14.54 47.25
CA ASN A 434 -16.69 -13.46 46.70
C ASN A 434 -16.47 -13.53 45.18
N SER A 435 -16.05 -12.39 44.63
CA SER A 435 -15.80 -12.09 43.21
C SER A 435 -14.58 -12.79 42.61
N GLY A 436 -14.60 -12.96 41.28
CA GLY A 436 -13.46 -13.29 40.42
C GLY A 436 -13.79 -12.92 38.97
#